data_AF-A0A840NY11-F1
#
_entry.id   AF-A0A840NY11-F1
#
_cell.length_a   1.000
_cell.length_b   1.000
_cell.length_c   1.000
_cell.angle_alpha   90.00
_cell.angle_beta   90.00
_cell.angle_gamma   90.00
#
_symmetry.space_group_name_H-M   'P 1'
#
loop_
_entity.id
_entity.type
_entity.pdbx_description
1 polymer ?
#
loop_
_entity_poly.entity_id
_entity_poly.type
_entity_poly.pdbx_seq_one_letter_code
_entity_poly.pdbx_strand_id
1 'polypeptide(L)' 'MERQVIKTDKASGLINDANRYAFETVGNPAYPLESFQLVITVSLETMKIVHSLPKLEIRYTENVKVSVVL' A
#
# COMPACT_ATOMS: atom_id res chain seq x y z
N MET A 1 -8.09 4.66 -1.00
CA MET A 1 -9.16 5.16 -1.91
C MET A 1 -8.84 6.49 -2.58
N GLU A 2 -7.89 7.27 -2.06
CA GLU A 2 -7.52 8.60 -2.58
C GLU A 2 -7.16 8.68 -4.07
N ARG A 3 -6.75 7.56 -4.69
CA ARG A 3 -6.40 7.48 -6.12
C ARG A 3 -7.57 7.12 -7.04
N GLN A 4 -8.63 6.49 -6.51
CA GLN A 4 -9.83 6.14 -7.26
C GLN A 4 -10.81 7.32 -7.22
N VAL A 5 -10.43 8.42 -7.86
CA VAL A 5 -11.16 9.69 -7.80
C VAL A 5 -11.07 10.42 -9.14
N ILE A 6 -12.09 11.23 -9.44
CA ILE A 6 -12.02 12.20 -10.54
C ILE A 6 -11.46 13.49 -9.96
N LYS A 7 -10.30 13.92 -10.47
CA LYS A 7 -9.64 15.13 -10.00
C LYS A 7 -9.13 15.96 -11.17
N THR A 8 -9.39 17.26 -11.11
CA THR A 8 -8.81 18.24 -12.04
C THR A 8 -7.56 18.84 -11.43
N ASP A 9 -6.45 18.81 -12.17
CA ASP A 9 -5.26 19.57 -11.80
C ASP A 9 -5.48 21.07 -12.05
N LYS A 10 -5.15 21.91 -11.06
CA LYS A 10 -5.45 23.35 -11.13
C LYS A 10 -4.52 24.11 -12.06
N ALA A 11 -3.27 23.67 -12.20
CA ALA A 11 -2.28 24.38 -12.99
C ALA A 11 -2.47 24.10 -14.49
N SER A 12 -2.71 22.84 -14.85
CA SER A 12 -2.87 22.41 -16.24
C SER A 12 -4.32 22.34 -16.72
N GLY A 13 -5.29 22.28 -15.81
CA GLY A 13 -6.70 22.02 -16.14
C GLY A 13 -6.99 20.58 -16.55
N LEU A 14 -6.00 19.67 -16.49
CA LEU A 14 -6.17 18.28 -16.91
C LEU A 14 -7.03 17.51 -15.93
N ILE A 15 -8.04 16.80 -16.46
CA ILE A 15 -8.92 15.94 -15.68
C ILE A 15 -8.32 14.53 -15.65
N ASN A 16 -7.95 14.08 -14.45
CA ASN A 16 -7.65 12.70 -14.16
C ASN A 16 -8.93 11.99 -13.70
N ASP A 17 -9.56 11.24 -14.59
CA ASP A 17 -10.72 10.40 -14.28
C ASP A 17 -10.28 8.93 -14.22
N ALA A 18 -10.23 8.37 -13.01
CA ALA A 18 -9.85 6.98 -12.78
C ALA A 18 -10.77 5.97 -13.48
N ASN A 19 -12.04 6.32 -13.75
CA ASN A 19 -12.99 5.42 -14.40
C ASN A 19 -12.69 5.22 -15.89
N ARG A 20 -12.01 6.18 -16.53
CA ARG A 20 -11.64 6.07 -17.95
C ARG A 20 -10.80 4.83 -18.22
N TYR A 21 -9.93 4.43 -17.29
CA TYR A 21 -9.15 3.21 -17.43
C TYR A 21 -10.02 1.94 -17.47
N ALA A 22 -11.07 1.90 -16.66
CA ALA A 22 -12.02 0.79 -16.61
C ALA A 22 -12.75 0.60 -17.95
N PHE A 23 -13.09 1.71 -18.61
CA PHE A 23 -13.78 1.69 -19.90
C PHE A 23 -12.85 1.53 -21.10
N GLU A 24 -11.80 2.36 -21.19
CA GLU A 24 -10.93 2.47 -22.37
C GLU A 24 -9.91 1.36 -22.48
N THR A 25 -9.42 0.83 -21.34
CA THR A 25 -8.35 -0.17 -21.32
C THR A 25 -8.87 -1.54 -20.93
N VAL A 26 -9.63 -1.62 -19.84
CA VAL A 26 -10.06 -2.92 -19.27
C VAL A 26 -11.34 -3.43 -19.93
N GLY A 27 -12.22 -2.54 -20.38
CA GLY A 27 -13.53 -2.89 -20.92
C GLY A 27 -14.51 -3.44 -19.87
N ASN A 28 -14.27 -3.19 -18.57
CA ASN A 28 -15.13 -3.61 -17.47
C ASN A 28 -15.43 -2.42 -16.54
N PRO A 29 -16.67 -1.90 -16.51
CA PRO A 29 -17.02 -0.78 -15.64
C PRO A 29 -16.98 -1.12 -14.14
N ALA A 30 -17.07 -2.40 -13.76
CA ALA A 30 -16.96 -2.84 -12.38
C ALA A 30 -15.50 -2.90 -11.88
N TYR A 31 -14.51 -2.69 -12.76
CA TYR A 31 -13.09 -2.82 -12.44
C TYR A 31 -12.63 -2.04 -11.19
N PRO A 32 -13.09 -0.80 -10.90
CA PRO A 32 -12.70 -0.10 -9.69
C PRO A 32 -13.11 -0.83 -8.40
N LEU A 33 -14.30 -1.44 -8.39
CA LEU A 33 -14.80 -2.20 -7.25
C LEU A 33 -14.05 -3.52 -7.10
N GLU A 34 -13.87 -4.26 -8.19
CA GLU A 34 -13.12 -5.52 -8.20
C GLU A 34 -11.66 -5.31 -7.76
N SER A 35 -11.02 -4.25 -8.25
CA SER A 35 -9.67 -3.85 -7.85
C SER A 35 -9.59 -3.58 -6.34
N PHE A 36 -10.59 -2.88 -5.79
CA PHE A 36 -10.64 -2.61 -4.34
C PHE A 36 -10.81 -3.89 -3.51
N GLN A 37 -11.68 -4.81 -3.96
CA GLN A 37 -11.84 -6.12 -3.32
C GLN A 37 -10.54 -6.93 -3.32
N LEU A 38 -9.81 -6.94 -4.45
CA LEU A 38 -8.50 -7.60 -4.54
C LEU A 38 -7.48 -6.98 -3.58
N VAL A 39 -7.45 -5.65 -3.44
CA VAL A 39 -6.57 -4.97 -2.48
C VAL A 39 -6.89 -5.41 -1.05
N ILE A 40 -8.17 -5.53 -0.68
CA ILE A 40 -8.58 -6.02 0.64
C ILE A 40 -8.07 -7.45 0.85
N THR A 41 -8.34 -8.34 -0.12
CA THR A 41 -7.94 -9.75 -0.02
C THR A 41 -6.43 -9.89 0.11
N VAL A 42 -5.65 -9.26 -0.77
CA VAL A 42 -4.18 -9.30 -0.71
C VAL A 42 -3.67 -8.72 0.60
N SER A 43 -4.29 -7.65 1.13
CA SER A 43 -3.91 -7.06 2.40
C SER A 43 -4.09 -8.06 3.56
N LEU A 44 -5.22 -8.77 3.60
CA LEU A 44 -5.49 -9.79 4.63
C LEU A 44 -4.56 -11.00 4.50
N GLU A 45 -4.34 -11.49 3.28
CA GLU A 45 -3.39 -12.59 3.03
C GLU A 45 -1.96 -12.18 3.39
N THR A 46 -1.57 -10.93 3.13
CA THR A 46 -0.27 -10.40 3.53
C THR A 46 -0.10 -10.43 5.05
N MET A 47 -1.14 -10.05 5.81
CA MET A 47 -1.08 -10.12 7.28
C MET A 47 -0.93 -11.55 7.78
N LYS A 48 -1.59 -12.54 7.15
CA LYS A 48 -1.38 -13.95 7.48
C LYS A 48 0.07 -14.38 7.26
N ILE A 49 0.67 -13.97 6.13
CA ILE A 49 2.08 -14.25 5.83
C ILE A 49 3.00 -13.59 6.87
N VAL A 50 2.80 -12.31 7.17
CA VAL A 50 3.59 -11.57 8.16
C VAL A 50 3.51 -12.25 9.54
N HIS A 51 2.32 -12.68 9.97
CA HIS A 51 2.16 -13.38 11.24
C HIS A 51 2.79 -14.78 11.27
N SER A 52 2.98 -15.40 10.11
CA SER A 52 3.65 -16.71 9.99
C SER A 52 5.17 -16.63 9.96
N LEU A 53 5.75 -15.43 9.88
CA LEU A 53 7.20 -15.25 9.85
C LEU A 53 7.83 -15.70 11.18
N PRO A 54 9.04 -16.30 11.13
CA PRO A 54 9.76 -16.68 12.35
C PRO A 54 10.11 -15.44 13.18
N LYS A 55 10.29 -15.64 14.49
CA LYS A 55 10.70 -14.57 15.39
C LYS A 55 12.03 -13.99 14.91
N LEU A 56 12.10 -12.66 14.81
CA LEU A 56 13.32 -11.98 14.42
C LEU A 56 14.38 -12.17 15.52
N GLU A 57 15.46 -12.86 15.19
CA GLU A 57 16.64 -12.97 16.04
C GLU A 57 17.54 -11.74 15.84
N ILE A 58 17.61 -10.89 16.86
CA ILE A 58 18.51 -9.73 16.86
C ILE A 58 19.79 -10.13 17.59
N ARG A 59 20.93 -10.09 16.88
CA ARG A 59 22.24 -10.26 17.51
C ARG A 59 22.70 -8.93 18.07
N TYR A 60 22.90 -8.85 19.39
CA TYR A 60 23.63 -7.75 19.99
C TYR A 60 25.13 -8.04 19.87
N THR A 61 25.89 -7.14 19.26
CA THR A 61 27.35 -7.14 19.41
C THR A 61 27.70 -6.62 20.79
N GLU A 62 28.32 -7.47 21.62
CA GLU A 62 28.92 -7.04 22.89
C GLU A 62 30.08 -6.06 22.64
N ASN A 63 29.97 -4.84 23.20
CA ASN A 63 31.01 -4.07 23.92
C ASN A 63 30.82 -2.56 23.77
N VAL A 64 30.09 -1.94 24.71
CA VAL A 64 30.50 -0.66 25.28
C VAL A 64 30.10 -0.66 26.77
N LYS A 65 31.08 -0.75 27.67
CA LYS A 65 30.92 -0.27 29.04
C LYS A 65 30.68 1.24 28.96
N VAL A 66 29.43 1.69 29.02
CA VAL A 66 29.16 3.10 29.32
C VAL A 66 29.22 3.24 30.83
N SER A 67 30.41 3.59 31.31
CA SER A 67 30.58 4.13 32.65
C SER A 67 29.90 5.50 32.68
N VAL A 68 28.65 5.57 33.15
CA VAL A 68 28.11 6.85 33.63
C VAL A 68 28.75 7.07 34.99
N VAL A 69 29.83 7.84 34.99
CA VAL A 69 30.42 8.44 36.19
C VAL A 69 29.90 9.87 36.26
N LEU A 70 29.29 10.18 37.41
CA LEU A 70 28.66 11.42 37.89
C LEU A 70 27.22 11.67 37.42
#